data_AF-A0A0F5P9A2-F1
#
_entry.id   AF-A0A0F5P9A2-F1
#
_cell.length_a   1.000
_cell.length_b   1.000
_cell.length_c   1.000
_cell.angle_alpha   90.00
_cell.angle_beta   90.00
_cell.angle_gamma   90.00
#
_symmetry.space_group_name_H-M   'P 1'
#
loop_
_entity.id
_entity.type
_entity.pdbx_description
1 polymer ?
#
loop_
_entity_poly.entity_id
_entity_poly.type
_entity_poly.pdbx_seq_one_letter_code
_entity_poly.pdbx_strand_id
1 'polypeptide(L)'
;MGVALFHRADPKSTSSDPRPPFASCSMKRARYCPAMTWLRSPSSICLLLMSSVACGTSAGAETGQVRYVTDGDTFRLESGERIRIANIDAPEIHARQAKCRLEIERGEAASERARTLLDGKVVTFERVGRSYNRTVARVRVDGRDLGTALIAMGVARPWLRHHPKPDWCS
;
A
#
# COMPACT_ATOMS: atom_id res chain seq x y z
N MET A 1 -7.63 -51.90 -16.84
CA MET A 1 -8.98 -52.18 -16.29
C MET A 1 -9.01 -51.52 -14.91
N GLY A 2 -9.53 -50.32 -14.68
CA GLY A 2 -10.74 -49.70 -15.21
C GLY A 2 -11.84 -49.84 -14.16
N VAL A 3 -12.12 -48.73 -13.44
CA VAL A 3 -13.38 -48.22 -12.81
C VAL A 3 -13.05 -47.53 -11.47
N ALA A 4 -12.92 -46.20 -11.43
CA ALA A 4 -13.96 -45.16 -11.37
C ALA A 4 -14.39 -44.81 -9.93
N LEU A 5 -13.87 -43.67 -9.48
CA LEU A 5 -14.26 -42.85 -8.34
C LEU A 5 -15.73 -42.42 -8.41
N PHE A 6 -16.43 -42.36 -7.28
CA PHE A 6 -17.49 -41.35 -7.04
C PHE A 6 -17.59 -41.04 -5.53
N HIS A 7 -16.92 -39.97 -5.09
CA HIS A 7 -17.33 -39.24 -3.87
C HIS A 7 -18.38 -38.21 -4.29
N ARG A 8 -19.54 -38.24 -3.61
CA ARG A 8 -20.60 -37.24 -3.76
C ARG A 8 -20.07 -35.88 -3.34
N ALA A 9 -20.19 -34.91 -4.23
CA ALA A 9 -19.96 -33.49 -3.97
C ALA A 9 -21.26 -32.85 -3.45
N ASP A 10 -21.13 -32.07 -2.37
CA ASP A 10 -22.19 -31.20 -1.87
C ASP A 10 -22.44 -30.00 -2.81
N PRO A 11 -23.70 -29.63 -3.10
CA PRO A 11 -24.03 -28.49 -3.93
C PRO A 11 -23.85 -27.18 -3.16
N LYS A 12 -22.87 -26.37 -3.58
CA LYS A 12 -22.71 -24.97 -3.13
C LYS A 12 -23.92 -24.14 -3.58
N SER A 13 -24.61 -23.56 -2.62
CA SER A 13 -25.66 -22.57 -2.78
C SER A 13 -25.16 -21.33 -3.52
N THR A 14 -25.90 -20.94 -4.55
CA THR A 14 -25.76 -19.72 -5.33
C THR A 14 -26.33 -18.53 -4.55
N SER A 15 -25.50 -17.58 -4.12
CA SER A 15 -25.95 -16.24 -3.71
C SER A 15 -25.36 -15.20 -4.65
N SER A 16 -26.16 -14.81 -5.64
CA SER A 16 -25.92 -13.69 -6.53
C SER A 16 -26.31 -12.40 -5.82
N ASP A 17 -25.33 -11.72 -5.21
CA ASP A 17 -25.52 -10.35 -4.71
C ASP A 17 -25.30 -9.35 -5.86
N PRO A 18 -26.31 -8.53 -6.22
CA PRO A 18 -26.12 -7.43 -7.14
C PRO A 18 -25.33 -6.31 -6.44
N ARG A 19 -24.19 -5.95 -7.02
CA ARG A 19 -23.40 -4.76 -6.63
C ARG A 19 -24.28 -3.50 -6.79
N PRO A 20 -24.32 -2.61 -5.78
CA PRO A 20 -25.02 -1.34 -5.94
C PRO A 20 -24.31 -0.48 -7.01
N PRO A 21 -25.07 0.26 -7.85
CA PRO A 21 -24.48 1.13 -8.84
C PRO A 21 -23.73 2.29 -8.17
N PHE A 22 -22.59 2.64 -8.77
CA PHE A 22 -21.77 3.79 -8.42
C PHE A 22 -22.63 5.07 -8.38
N ALA A 23 -22.86 5.58 -7.17
CA ALA A 23 -23.38 6.92 -6.98
C ALA A 23 -22.29 7.92 -7.40
N SER A 24 -22.38 8.36 -8.65
CA SER A 24 -21.75 9.58 -9.16
C SER A 24 -22.17 10.76 -8.27
N CYS A 25 -21.23 11.32 -7.51
CA CYS A 25 -21.43 12.60 -6.87
C CYS A 25 -21.28 13.68 -7.96
N SER A 26 -22.38 13.92 -8.67
CA SER A 26 -22.50 14.99 -9.65
C SER A 26 -22.36 16.33 -8.93
N MET A 27 -21.34 17.11 -9.32
CA MET A 27 -21.17 18.51 -8.97
C MET A 27 -22.48 19.25 -9.19
N LYS A 28 -23.18 19.59 -8.11
CA LYS A 28 -24.37 20.43 -8.17
C LYS A 28 -23.95 21.81 -8.67
N ARG A 29 -24.39 22.14 -9.88
CA ARG A 29 -24.36 23.50 -10.43
C ARG A 29 -25.04 24.43 -9.42
N ALA A 30 -24.28 25.41 -8.94
CA ALA A 30 -24.82 26.54 -8.19
C ALA A 30 -25.81 27.27 -9.08
N ARG A 31 -27.09 27.27 -8.69
CA ARG A 31 -28.11 28.10 -9.31
C ARG A 31 -27.97 29.51 -8.72
N TYR A 32 -27.67 30.46 -9.61
CA TYR A 32 -27.70 31.89 -9.37
C TYR A 32 -29.08 32.32 -8.88
N CYS A 33 -29.15 32.96 -7.71
CA CYS A 33 -30.29 33.77 -7.28
C CYS A 33 -30.02 35.22 -7.72
N PRO A 34 -30.78 35.81 -8.64
CA PRO A 34 -30.73 37.25 -8.85
C PRO A 34 -31.71 37.89 -7.86
N ALA A 35 -31.21 38.32 -6.70
CA ALA A 35 -31.97 39.21 -5.83
C ALA A 35 -31.57 40.65 -6.17
N MET A 36 -32.51 41.34 -6.81
CA MET A 36 -32.42 42.74 -7.21
C MET A 36 -32.16 43.65 -6.00
N THR A 37 -31.07 44.41 -6.13
CA THR A 37 -30.94 45.84 -5.81
C THR A 37 -32.03 46.47 -4.93
N TRP A 38 -31.64 46.77 -3.69
CA TRP A 38 -32.12 47.95 -2.99
C TRP A 38 -30.95 48.81 -2.53
N LEU A 39 -31.01 50.07 -2.96
CA LEU A 39 -30.12 51.19 -2.70
C LEU A 39 -30.10 51.55 -1.20
N ARG A 40 -28.92 51.72 -0.58
CA ARG A 40 -28.48 52.97 0.11
C ARG A 40 -27.18 52.80 0.92
N SER A 41 -26.26 53.69 0.56
CA SER A 41 -25.23 54.37 1.37
C SER A 41 -23.89 53.69 1.71
N PRO A 42 -22.78 54.46 1.65
CA PRO A 42 -21.42 53.95 1.68
C PRO A 42 -20.81 54.20 3.06
N SER A 43 -20.49 53.16 3.81
CA SER A 43 -19.52 53.25 4.91
C SER A 43 -19.13 51.84 5.34
N SER A 44 -17.83 51.67 5.58
CA SER A 44 -17.21 50.49 6.19
C SER A 44 -16.92 49.33 5.25
N ILE A 45 -15.82 49.51 4.51
CA ILE A 45 -14.87 48.45 4.17
C ILE A 45 -14.60 47.65 5.46
N CYS A 46 -15.22 46.49 5.59
CA CYS A 46 -14.80 45.46 6.54
C CYS A 46 -14.28 44.30 5.70
N LEU A 47 -13.02 44.43 5.28
CA LEU A 47 -12.26 43.42 4.56
C LEU A 47 -12.04 42.23 5.52
N LEU A 48 -12.99 41.30 5.57
CA LEU A 48 -12.85 40.04 6.30
C LEU A 48 -11.86 39.16 5.53
N LEU A 49 -10.58 39.26 5.91
CA LEU A 49 -9.53 38.33 5.54
C LEU A 49 -9.86 36.94 6.12
N MET A 50 -10.55 36.12 5.33
CA MET A 50 -10.68 34.69 5.58
C MET A 50 -9.34 34.02 5.27
N SER A 51 -8.41 34.06 6.23
CA SER A 51 -7.16 33.30 6.19
C SER A 51 -7.48 31.81 6.22
N SER A 52 -7.59 31.24 5.02
CA SER A 52 -7.70 29.80 4.82
C SER A 52 -6.33 29.19 5.14
N VAL A 53 -6.15 28.67 6.35
CA VAL A 53 -4.98 27.85 6.68
C VAL A 53 -5.16 26.51 5.95
N ALA A 54 -4.67 26.43 4.72
CA ALA A 54 -4.48 25.17 4.03
C ALA A 54 -3.28 24.47 4.68
N CYS A 55 -3.54 23.58 5.64
CA CYS A 55 -2.54 22.66 6.16
C CYS A 55 -2.21 21.64 5.05
N GLY A 56 -1.15 21.91 4.29
CA GLY A 56 -0.56 20.92 3.39
C GLY A 56 0.15 19.86 4.21
N THR A 57 -0.36 18.63 4.23
CA THR A 57 0.36 17.48 4.78
C THR A 57 1.53 17.16 3.86
N SER A 58 2.72 17.68 4.19
CA SER A 58 3.94 17.12 3.64
C SER A 58 4.05 15.66 4.12
N ALA A 59 4.32 14.74 3.19
CA ALA A 59 4.67 13.37 3.52
C ALA A 59 6.04 13.38 4.21
N GLY A 60 6.04 13.69 5.50
CA GLY A 60 7.23 13.66 6.34
C GLY A 60 7.71 12.24 6.56
N ALA A 61 8.97 12.11 6.95
CA ALA A 61 9.48 10.85 7.47
C ALA A 61 8.76 10.55 8.80
N GLU A 62 8.15 9.38 8.89
CA GLU A 62 7.44 8.88 10.07
C GLU A 62 8.23 7.73 10.70
N THR A 63 7.89 7.39 11.93
CA THR A 63 8.47 6.23 12.62
C THR A 63 7.40 5.21 13.00
N GLY A 64 7.78 3.94 13.09
CA GLY A 64 6.88 2.89 13.51
C GLY A 64 7.62 1.65 14.01
N GLN A 65 7.03 1.00 15.02
CA GLN A 65 7.51 -0.27 15.54
C GLN A 65 7.08 -1.41 14.60
N VAL A 66 8.03 -2.24 14.20
CA VAL A 66 7.74 -3.45 13.41
C VAL A 66 7.17 -4.53 14.33
N ARG A 67 6.03 -5.08 13.93
CA ARG A 67 5.38 -6.21 14.60
C ARG A 67 5.84 -7.55 14.04
N TYR A 68 5.86 -7.68 12.71
CA TYR A 68 6.38 -8.88 12.04
C TYR A 68 6.66 -8.61 10.56
N VAL A 69 7.59 -9.39 10.01
CA VAL A 69 7.90 -9.42 8.57
C VAL A 69 7.02 -10.47 7.87
N THR A 70 6.35 -10.08 6.78
CA THR A 70 5.51 -11.00 5.98
C THR A 70 6.37 -11.76 4.97
N ASP A 71 7.11 -11.04 4.14
CA ASP A 71 8.01 -11.58 3.10
C ASP A 71 9.27 -10.69 3.04
N GLY A 72 10.14 -10.87 2.05
CA GLY A 72 11.40 -10.11 1.95
C GLY A 72 11.25 -8.61 1.63
N ASP A 73 10.06 -8.13 1.22
CA ASP A 73 9.82 -6.72 0.88
C ASP A 73 8.62 -6.08 1.60
N THR A 74 7.86 -6.85 2.36
CA THR A 74 6.63 -6.43 3.04
C THR A 74 6.67 -6.79 4.53
N PHE A 75 6.41 -5.80 5.39
CA PHE A 75 6.28 -5.98 6.84
C PHE A 75 5.04 -5.27 7.40
N ARG A 76 4.70 -5.58 8.65
CA ARG A 76 3.58 -4.98 9.36
C ARG A 76 4.04 -4.24 10.59
N LEU A 77 3.53 -3.03 10.75
CA LEU A 77 3.74 -2.22 11.96
C LEU A 77 2.80 -2.68 13.09
N GLU A 78 3.12 -2.31 14.33
CA GLU A 78 2.24 -2.53 15.48
C GLU A 78 0.88 -1.82 15.33
N SER A 79 0.85 -0.69 14.62
CA SER A 79 -0.39 -0.01 14.22
C SER A 79 -1.29 -0.85 13.31
N GLY A 80 -0.77 -1.95 12.76
CA GLY A 80 -1.44 -2.80 11.78
C GLY A 80 -1.29 -2.34 10.33
N GLU A 81 -0.59 -1.23 10.07
CA GLU A 81 -0.28 -0.79 8.71
C GLU A 81 0.69 -1.78 8.04
N ARG A 82 0.42 -2.10 6.77
CA ARG A 82 1.28 -2.95 5.94
C ARG A 82 2.15 -2.06 5.06
N ILE A 83 3.46 -2.17 5.23
CA ILE A 83 4.45 -1.40 4.46
C ILE A 83 5.10 -2.33 3.45
N ARG A 84 5.10 -1.93 2.17
CA ARG A 84 5.95 -2.48 1.11
C ARG A 84 7.12 -1.53 0.89
N ILE A 85 8.34 -2.07 0.87
CA ILE A 85 9.55 -1.31 0.62
C ILE A 85 9.56 -0.85 -0.84
N ALA A 86 9.81 0.44 -1.06
CA ALA A 86 9.86 1.01 -2.39
C ALA A 86 11.07 0.53 -3.19
N ASN A 87 10.93 0.50 -4.52
CA ASN A 87 12.00 0.25 -5.50
C ASN A 87 12.68 -1.12 -5.44
N ILE A 88 12.14 -2.07 -4.68
CA ILE A 88 12.62 -3.44 -4.61
C ILE A 88 11.48 -4.45 -4.82
N ASP A 89 11.86 -5.67 -5.19
CA ASP A 89 11.02 -6.85 -5.13
C ASP A 89 11.79 -7.98 -4.47
N ALA A 90 11.12 -8.76 -3.63
CA ALA A 90 11.64 -9.99 -3.04
C ALA A 90 10.83 -11.21 -3.51
N PRO A 91 11.42 -12.42 -3.50
CA PRO A 91 10.71 -13.63 -3.88
C PRO A 91 9.53 -13.92 -2.93
N GLU A 92 8.43 -14.44 -3.49
CA GLU A 92 7.20 -14.73 -2.74
C GLU A 92 7.35 -16.02 -1.89
N ILE A 93 6.86 -16.01 -0.64
CA ILE A 93 6.93 -17.17 0.27
C ILE A 93 5.73 -18.13 0.15
N HIS A 94 4.61 -17.67 -0.38
CA HIS A 94 3.37 -18.45 -0.37
C HIS A 94 3.18 -19.17 -1.71
N ALA A 95 2.90 -20.47 -1.66
CA ALA A 95 2.66 -21.29 -2.86
C ALA A 95 1.52 -20.82 -3.78
N ARG A 96 0.60 -19.98 -3.28
CA ARG A 96 -0.46 -19.37 -4.09
C ARG A 96 0.02 -18.18 -4.94
N GLN A 97 1.21 -17.64 -4.64
CA GLN A 97 1.77 -16.43 -5.25
C GLN A 97 3.09 -16.73 -5.96
N ALA A 98 3.91 -17.64 -5.42
CA ALA A 98 5.14 -18.08 -6.04
C ALA A 98 4.87 -18.86 -7.34
N LYS A 99 5.72 -18.64 -8.35
CA LYS A 99 5.65 -19.28 -9.67
C LYS A 99 6.27 -20.68 -9.67
N CYS A 100 7.16 -20.96 -8.72
CA CYS A 100 7.87 -22.24 -8.60
C CYS A 100 8.36 -22.49 -7.17
N ARG A 101 8.81 -23.72 -6.88
CA ARG A 101 9.36 -24.09 -5.57
C ARG A 101 10.65 -23.32 -5.22
N LEU A 102 11.51 -23.06 -6.20
CA LEU A 102 12.76 -22.32 -5.99
C LEU A 102 12.49 -20.88 -5.52
N GLU A 103 11.42 -20.25 -6.00
CA GLU A 103 11.02 -18.92 -5.53
C GLU A 103 10.62 -18.95 -4.06
N ILE A 104 9.91 -19.99 -3.61
CA ILE A 104 9.55 -20.17 -2.19
C ILE A 104 10.80 -20.31 -1.33
N GLU A 105 11.75 -21.16 -1.72
CA GLU A 105 13.01 -21.37 -0.99
C GLU A 105 13.82 -20.07 -0.88
N ARG A 106 13.91 -19.30 -1.99
CA ARG A 106 14.54 -17.99 -2.00
C ARG A 106 13.77 -16.97 -1.15
N GLY A 107 12.43 -17.04 -1.15
CA GLY A 107 11.55 -16.17 -0.38
C GLY A 107 11.71 -16.39 1.13
N GLU A 108 11.82 -17.66 1.56
CA GLU A 108 12.05 -18.02 2.95
C GLU A 108 13.39 -17.44 3.44
N ALA A 109 14.46 -17.64 2.65
CA ALA A 109 15.77 -17.07 2.94
C ALA A 109 15.74 -15.52 2.96
N ALA A 110 15.02 -14.89 2.03
CA ALA A 110 14.86 -13.45 1.99
C ALA A 110 14.10 -12.91 3.21
N SER A 111 13.04 -13.60 3.61
CA SER A 111 12.23 -13.26 4.79
C SER A 111 13.06 -13.39 6.08
N GLU A 112 13.89 -14.42 6.21
CA GLU A 112 14.81 -14.55 7.34
C GLU A 112 15.79 -13.38 7.43
N ARG A 113 16.43 -13.01 6.31
CA ARG A 113 17.35 -11.84 6.28
C ARG A 113 16.62 -10.54 6.61
N ALA A 114 15.41 -10.33 6.06
CA ALA A 114 14.60 -9.16 6.39
C ALA A 114 14.25 -9.12 7.89
N ARG A 115 13.89 -10.25 8.52
CA ARG A 115 13.65 -10.33 9.97
C ARG A 115 14.86 -9.91 10.79
N THR A 116 16.06 -10.33 10.43
CA THR A 116 17.28 -9.91 11.17
C THR A 116 17.49 -8.39 11.18
N LEU A 117 16.96 -7.68 10.17
CA LEU A 117 17.05 -6.23 10.09
C LEU A 117 15.85 -5.51 10.70
N LEU A 118 14.69 -6.16 10.84
CA LEU A 118 13.42 -5.49 11.11
C LEU A 118 12.76 -5.90 12.43
N ASP A 119 12.83 -7.17 12.83
CA ASP A 119 12.03 -7.68 13.95
C ASP A 119 12.39 -6.95 15.25
N GLY A 120 11.35 -6.42 15.91
CA GLY A 120 11.50 -5.66 17.15
C GLY A 120 12.14 -4.28 17.00
N LYS A 121 12.44 -3.81 15.78
CA LYS A 121 13.03 -2.49 15.57
C LYS A 121 12.00 -1.40 15.29
N VAL A 122 12.37 -0.17 15.63
CA VAL A 122 11.71 1.04 15.15
C VAL A 122 12.31 1.40 13.80
N VAL A 123 11.46 1.55 12.78
CA VAL A 123 11.87 1.98 11.45
C VAL A 123 11.45 3.42 11.20
N THR A 124 12.22 4.14 10.41
CA THR A 124 11.82 5.43 9.84
C THR A 124 11.39 5.19 8.40
N PHE A 125 10.23 5.70 7.98
CA PHE A 125 9.75 5.49 6.62
C PHE A 125 9.08 6.74 6.05
N GLU A 126 9.17 6.89 4.73
CA GLU A 126 8.58 7.98 3.99
C GLU A 126 7.64 7.41 2.93
N ARG A 127 6.35 7.74 3.02
CA ARG A 127 5.34 7.21 2.09
C ARG A 127 5.51 7.83 0.71
N VAL A 128 5.64 6.97 -0.30
CA VAL A 128 5.79 7.37 -1.70
C VAL A 128 4.64 6.90 -2.59
N GLY A 129 3.72 6.10 -2.05
CA GLY A 129 2.52 5.67 -2.77
C GLY A 129 1.77 4.56 -2.09
N ARG A 130 0.93 3.87 -2.89
CA ARG A 130 0.08 2.78 -2.43
C ARG A 130 0.09 1.62 -3.44
N SER A 131 0.04 0.40 -2.94
CA SER A 131 -0.06 -0.84 -3.72
C SER A 131 -1.10 -1.75 -3.08
N TYR A 132 -2.28 -1.86 -3.71
CA TYR A 132 -3.44 -2.57 -3.17
C TYR A 132 -3.77 -2.09 -1.73
N ASN A 133 -3.66 -2.98 -0.75
CA ASN A 133 -3.88 -2.72 0.67
C ASN A 133 -2.59 -2.45 1.46
N ARG A 134 -1.51 -2.06 0.77
CA ARG A 134 -0.21 -1.74 1.37
C ARG A 134 0.19 -0.30 1.04
N THR A 135 0.81 0.34 2.01
CA THR A 135 1.55 1.59 1.79
C THR A 135 2.89 1.25 1.15
N VAL A 136 3.31 2.01 0.13
CA VAL A 136 4.65 1.89 -0.43
C VAL A 136 5.51 3.00 0.15
N ALA A 137 6.63 2.65 0.77
CA ALA A 137 7.48 3.61 1.47
C ALA A 137 8.97 3.34 1.26
N ARG A 138 9.77 4.41 1.28
CA ARG A 138 11.23 4.31 1.48
C ARG A 138 11.47 4.07 2.97
N VAL A 139 12.23 3.04 3.32
CA VAL A 139 12.37 2.58 4.71
C VAL A 139 13.83 2.64 5.12
N ARG A 140 14.08 3.20 6.30
CA ARG A 140 15.37 3.24 6.96
C ARG A 140 15.32 2.57 8.31
N VAL A 141 16.41 1.89 8.64
CA VAL A 141 16.65 1.26 9.94
C VAL A 141 18.02 1.70 10.40
N ASP A 142 18.13 2.23 11.62
CA ASP A 142 19.41 2.72 12.17
C ASP A 142 20.11 3.72 11.22
N GLY A 143 19.32 4.57 10.54
CA GLY A 143 19.79 5.56 9.57
C GLY A 143 20.15 5.01 8.18
N ARG A 144 20.11 3.69 7.96
CA ARG A 144 20.49 3.03 6.70
C ARG A 144 19.28 2.66 5.85
N ASP A 145 19.39 2.81 4.54
CA ASP A 145 18.33 2.41 3.60
C ASP A 145 18.17 0.89 3.55
N LEU A 146 16.98 0.41 3.92
CA LEU A 146 16.69 -1.02 4.03
C LEU A 146 16.64 -1.71 2.66
N GLY A 147 16.08 -1.05 1.64
CA GLY A 147 15.99 -1.63 0.30
C GLY A 147 17.37 -1.89 -0.29
N THR A 148 18.28 -0.94 -0.13
CA THR A 148 19.68 -1.04 -0.53
C THR A 148 20.38 -2.18 0.22
N ALA A 149 20.16 -2.31 1.53
CA ALA A 149 20.72 -3.40 2.31
C ALA A 149 20.24 -4.78 1.83
N LEU A 150 18.94 -4.94 1.54
CA LEU A 150 18.36 -6.19 1.03
C LEU A 150 18.90 -6.56 -0.36
N ILE A 151 19.06 -5.57 -1.25
CA ILE A 151 19.69 -5.77 -2.55
C ILE A 151 21.16 -6.20 -2.39
N ALA A 152 21.92 -5.53 -1.52
CA ALA A 152 23.32 -5.85 -1.28
C ALA A 152 23.53 -7.26 -0.71
N MET A 153 22.57 -7.76 0.08
CA MET A 153 22.56 -9.15 0.57
C MET A 153 22.12 -10.18 -0.49
N GLY A 154 21.70 -9.75 -1.69
CA GLY A 154 21.25 -10.64 -2.76
C GLY A 154 19.87 -11.26 -2.54
N VAL A 155 19.11 -10.79 -1.56
CA VAL A 155 17.77 -11.33 -1.21
C VAL A 155 16.61 -10.53 -1.81
N ALA A 156 16.90 -9.39 -2.42
CA ALA A 156 15.96 -8.58 -3.18
C ALA A 156 16.61 -8.09 -4.48
N ARG A 157 15.78 -7.72 -5.45
CA ARG A 157 16.23 -7.12 -6.72
C ARG A 157 15.61 -5.74 -6.90
N PRO A 158 16.29 -4.80 -7.59
CA PRO A 158 15.69 -3.53 -7.97
C PRO A 158 14.40 -3.76 -8.78
N TRP A 159 13.33 -3.08 -8.38
CA TRP A 159 12.05 -3.15 -9.07
C TRP A 159 11.36 -1.79 -9.06
N LEU A 160 11.48 -1.10 -10.19
CA LEU A 160 10.88 0.21 -10.38
C LEU A 160 9.43 0.07 -10.84
N ARG A 161 8.65 1.12 -10.58
CA ARG A 161 7.27 1.20 -11.04
C ARG A 161 7.21 0.99 -12.56
N HIS A 162 6.23 0.21 -13.02
CA HIS A 162 6.01 -0.15 -14.43
C HIS A 162 7.00 -1.15 -15.03
N HIS A 163 7.97 -1.66 -14.27
CA HIS A 163 8.81 -2.77 -14.74
C HIS A 163 8.17 -4.13 -14.43
N PRO A 164 8.41 -5.16 -15.26
CA PRO A 164 8.01 -6.52 -14.94
C PRO A 164 8.73 -6.97 -13.65
N LYS A 165 8.04 -7.81 -12.86
CA LYS A 165 8.67 -8.43 -11.69
C LYS A 165 9.88 -9.27 -12.13
N PRO A 166 11.00 -9.25 -11.37
CA PRO A 166 12.11 -10.16 -11.59
C PRO A 166 11.66 -11.63 -11.62
N ASP A 167 12.35 -12.45 -12.40
CA ASP A 167 12.13 -13.90 -12.36
C ASP A 167 12.96 -14.54 -11.24
N TRP A 168 12.28 -15.19 -10.31
CA TRP A 168 12.89 -15.87 -9.16
C TRP A 168 13.01 -17.38 -9.36
N CYS A 169 12.60 -17.91 -10.52
CA CYS A 169 12.64 -19.34 -10.84
C CYS A 169 13.89 -19.79 -11.59
N SER A 170 14.76 -18.85 -11.97
CA SER A 170 16.02 -19.09 -12.68
C SER A 170 17.25 -18.70 -11.87
#